data_AF-A0A944GLW6-F1
#
_entry.id   AF-A0A944GLW6-F1
#
_cell.length_a   1.000
_cell.length_b   1.000
_cell.length_c   1.000
_cell.angle_alpha   90.00
_cell.angle_beta   90.00
_cell.angle_gamma   90.00
#
_symmetry.space_group_name_H-M   'P 1'
#
loop_
_entity.id
_entity.type
_entity.pdbx_description
1 polymer ?
#
loop_
_entity_poly.entity_id
_entity_poly.type
_entity_poly.pdbx_seq_one_letter_code
_entity_poly.pdbx_strand_id
1 'polypeptide(L)' 'VLTEDLQPYIIFMDEPEASLHFEWQQKLITLIRELNPNAQLVLTTHSPALIMDGWEDAVTEVSEITV' A
#
# COMPACT_ATOMS: atom_id res chain seq x y z
N VAL A 1 2.59 3.34 -19.20
CA VAL A 1 1.50 3.20 -18.18
C VAL A 1 2.16 3.48 -16.84
N LEU A 2 1.56 4.30 -15.96
CA LEU A 2 2.24 5.00 -14.85
C LEU A 2 3.10 4.13 -13.91
N THR A 3 2.93 2.81 -13.92
CA THR A 3 3.66 1.87 -13.07
C THR A 3 4.49 0.83 -13.83
N GLU A 4 4.42 0.76 -15.16
CA GLU A 4 5.08 -0.32 -15.94
C GLU A 4 6.49 0.03 -16.42
N ASP A 5 6.90 1.31 -16.31
CA ASP A 5 8.17 1.79 -16.88
C ASP A 5 9.38 1.61 -15.94
N LEU A 6 9.19 0.90 -14.81
CA LEU A 6 10.19 0.65 -13.75
C LEU A 6 10.89 1.92 -13.21
N GLN A 7 10.31 3.10 -13.45
CA GLN A 7 10.86 4.36 -12.97
C GLN A 7 10.51 4.57 -11.49
N PRO A 8 11.34 5.33 -10.75
CA PRO A 8 11.00 5.74 -9.39
C PRO A 8 9.76 6.62 -9.40
N TYR A 9 8.71 6.18 -8.70
CA TYR A 9 7.47 6.92 -8.54
C TYR A 9 7.04 6.93 -7.09
N ILE A 10 6.28 7.94 -6.70
CA ILE A 10 5.58 7.97 -5.42
C ILE A 10 4.10 7.82 -5.71
N ILE A 11 3.47 6.79 -5.15
CA ILE A 11 2.08 6.45 -5.35
C ILE A 11 1.34 6.71 -4.04
N PHE A 12 0.33 7.59 -4.12
CA PHE A 12 -0.57 7.87 -3.01
C PHE A 12 -1.90 7.17 -3.25
N MET A 13 -2.40 6.43 -2.25
CA MET A 13 -3.71 5.78 -2.31
C MET A 13 -4.48 6.08 -1.03
N ASP A 14 -5.75 6.47 -1.17
CA ASP A 14 -6.65 6.67 -0.05
C ASP A 14 -7.66 5.53 0.00
N GLU A 15 -7.63 4.74 1.06
CA GLU A 15 -8.50 3.56 1.29
C GLU A 15 -8.62 2.62 0.05
N PRO A 16 -7.52 2.10 -0.52
CA PRO A 16 -7.58 1.26 -1.71
C PRO A 16 -8.35 -0.06 -1.50
N GLU A 17 -8.63 -0.45 -0.26
CA GLU A 17 -9.37 -1.65 0.11
C GLU A 17 -10.88 -1.56 -0.05
N ALA A 18 -11.45 -0.35 -0.20
CA ALA A 18 -12.89 -0.11 0.04
C ALA A 18 -13.83 -0.98 -0.81
N SER A 19 -13.37 -1.48 -1.96
CA SER A 19 -14.13 -2.35 -2.87
C SER A 19 -13.46 -3.70 -3.14
N LEU A 20 -12.39 -4.04 -2.43
CA LEU A 20 -11.62 -5.27 -2.66
C LEU A 20 -12.07 -6.41 -1.75
N HIS A 21 -12.08 -7.62 -2.30
CA HIS A 21 -12.24 -8.84 -1.50
C HIS A 21 -11.07 -9.00 -0.53
N PHE A 22 -11.30 -9.61 0.65
CA PHE A 22 -10.30 -9.75 1.72
C PHE A 22 -8.95 -10.30 1.21
N GLU A 23 -8.97 -11.38 0.42
CA GLU A 23 -7.75 -11.97 -0.17
C GLU A 23 -6.96 -10.99 -1.07
N TRP A 24 -7.66 -10.09 -1.75
CA TRP A 24 -7.03 -9.10 -2.62
C TRP A 24 -6.43 -7.94 -1.82
N GLN A 25 -7.04 -7.59 -0.69
CA GLN A 25 -6.47 -6.61 0.24
C GLN A 25 -5.09 -7.08 0.74
N GLN A 26 -4.97 -8.36 1.09
CA GLN A 26 -3.70 -8.97 1.53
C GLN A 26 -2.63 -8.95 0.43
N LYS A 27 -3.02 -9.12 -0.83
CA LYS A 27 -2.09 -9.18 -1.97
C LYS A 27 -1.76 -7.81 -2.58
N LEU A 28 -2.49 -6.75 -2.23
CA LEU A 28 -2.43 -5.47 -2.93
C LEU A 28 -1.02 -4.87 -2.95
N ILE A 29 -0.38 -4.75 -1.79
CA ILE A 29 0.97 -4.15 -1.69
C ILE A 29 1.97 -4.98 -2.50
N THR A 30 1.92 -6.31 -2.35
CA THR A 30 2.79 -7.24 -3.06
C THR A 30 2.64 -7.11 -4.57
N LEU A 31 1.42 -7.04 -5.10
CA LEU A 31 1.15 -6.85 -6.53
C LEU A 31 1.70 -5.52 -7.05
N ILE A 32 1.54 -4.42 -6.30
CA ILE A 32 2.07 -3.11 -6.70
C ILE A 32 3.61 -3.15 -6.75
N ARG A 33 4.26 -3.80 -5.78
CA ARG A 33 5.72 -3.94 -5.74
C ARG A 33 6.27 -4.90 -6.79
N GLU A 34 5.54 -5.95 -7.14
CA GLU A 34 5.88 -6.83 -8.27
C GLU A 34 5.82 -6.08 -9.59
N LEU A 35 4.85 -5.18 -9.75
CA LEU A 35 4.70 -4.34 -10.93
C LEU A 35 5.81 -3.28 -11.03
N ASN A 36 6.10 -2.59 -9.92
CA ASN A 36 7.19 -1.61 -9.84
C ASN A 36 7.91 -1.66 -8.49
N PRO A 37 9.06 -2.34 -8.40
CA PRO A 37 9.82 -2.41 -7.14
C PRO A 37 10.47 -1.07 -6.76
N ASN A 38 10.56 -0.12 -7.70
CA ASN A 38 11.13 1.22 -7.48
C ASN A 38 10.08 2.24 -7.03
N ALA A 39 8.80 1.87 -6.96
CA ALA A 39 7.75 2.75 -6.49
C ALA A 39 7.73 2.81 -4.96
N GLN A 40 7.69 4.02 -4.40
CA GLN A 40 7.33 4.26 -3.02
C GLN A 40 5.80 4.32 -2.92
N LEU A 41 5.23 3.49 -2.05
CA LEU A 41 3.80 3.45 -1.80
C LEU A 41 3.50 4.17 -0.48
N VAL A 42 2.58 5.12 -0.52
CA VAL A 42 2.01 5.78 0.65
C VAL A 42 0.50 5.57 0.59
N LEU A 43 -0.03 4.85 1.56
CA LEU A 43 -1.45 4.52 1.59
C LEU A 43 -2.05 4.75 2.97
N THR A 44 -3.32 5.06 2.99
CA THR A 44 -4.17 5.08 4.18
C THR A 44 -5.11 3.88 4.10
N THR A 45 -5.37 3.24 5.23
CA THR A 45 -6.27 2.09 5.29
C THR A 45 -6.93 2.03 6.66
N HIS A 46 -8.19 1.59 6.69
CA HIS A 46 -8.90 1.18 7.89
C HIS A 46 -8.91 -0.34 8.07
N SER A 47 -8.46 -1.11 7.06
CA SER A 47 -8.48 -2.57 7.07
C SER A 47 -7.15 -3.15 7.56
N PRO A 48 -7.14 -3.93 8.66
CA PRO A 48 -5.94 -4.62 9.10
C PRO A 48 -5.48 -5.69 8.09
N ALA A 49 -6.36 -6.17 7.21
CA ALA A 49 -6.02 -7.20 6.23
C ALA A 49 -4.87 -6.79 5.31
N LEU A 50 -4.73 -5.48 5.06
CA LEU A 50 -3.74 -4.92 4.14
C LEU A 50 -2.31 -4.97 4.73
N ILE A 51 -2.18 -4.98 6.07
CA ILE A 51 -0.88 -5.00 6.77
C ILE A 51 -0.47 -6.39 7.29
N MET A 52 -1.43 -7.32 7.35
CA MET A 52 -1.23 -8.70 7.87
C MET A 52 -0.21 -9.54 7.08
N ASP A 53 0.14 -9.15 5.86
CA ASP A 53 1.14 -9.83 5.03
C ASP A 53 2.58 -9.33 5.29
N GLY A 54 2.92 -9.07 6.56
CA GLY A 54 4.28 -8.71 6.97
C GLY A 54 4.67 -7.24 6.77
N TRP A 55 3.70 -6.32 6.68
CA TRP A 55 3.94 -4.88 6.52
C TRP A 55 3.83 -4.09 7.83
N GLU A 56 3.69 -4.77 8.97
CA GLU A 56 3.52 -4.16 10.30
C GLU A 56 4.61 -3.14 10.64
N ASP A 57 5.86 -3.42 10.27
CA ASP A 57 7.02 -2.52 10.51
C ASP A 57 6.96 -1.21 9.70
N ALA A 58 6.09 -1.14 8.69
CA ALA A 58 5.91 0.01 7.81
C ALA A 58 4.60 0.77 8.07
N VAL A 59 3.91 0.48 9.18
CA VAL A 59 2.68 1.15 9.59
C VAL A 59 3.00 2.31 10.53
N THR A 60 2.29 3.42 10.36
CA THR A 60 2.30 4.53 11.30
C THR A 60 0.87 4.87 11.66
N GLU A 61 0.58 4.89 12.96
CA GLU A 61 -0.73 5.29 13.45
C GLU A 61 -0.94 6.79 13.23
N VAL A 62 -2.11 7.18 12.75
CA VAL A 62 -2.42 8.60 12.48
C VAL A 62 -2.25 9.45 13.75
N SER A 63 -2.53 8.87 14.92
CA SER A 63 -2.38 9.54 16.21
C SER A 63 -0.93 9.84 16.61
N GLU A 64 0.04 9.12 16.03
CA GLU A 64 1.47 9.30 16.28
C GLU A 64 2.09 10.38 15.37
N ILE A 65 1.37 10.81 14.33
CA ILE A 65 1.79 11.87 13.43
C ILE A 65 1.57 13.22 14.12
N THR A 66 2.59 13.68 14.85
CA THR A 66 2.60 15.01 15.48
C THR A 66 3.11 16.08 14.50
N VAL A 67 2.46 17.26 14.50
CA VAL A 67 2.85 18.47 13.75
C VAL A 67 3.79 19.34 14.58
#